data_AF-V5SFC1-F1
#
_entry.id   AF-V5SFC1-F1
#
_cell.length_a   1.000
_cell.length_b   1.000
_cell.length_c   1.000
_cell.angle_alpha   90.00
_cell.angle_beta   90.00
_cell.angle_gamma   90.00
#
_symmetry.space_group_name_H-M   'P 1'
#
loop_
_entity.id
_entity.type
_entity.pdbx_description
1 polymer ?
#
loop_
_entity_poly.entity_id
_entity_poly.type
_entity_poly.pdbx_seq_one_letter_code
_entity_poly.pdbx_strand_id
1 'polypeptide(L)'
;MFSRFGRVAAVSLLACSLAGNAFAEEHVVEMLNTDGEGKRMLFQPDFIKANVGDTVKFVLAQMPHNAESIPELWPEGVPTFKGKLNEEITITIEKPGIYGIKCMPHYTMGMIAMIVAGDEPPNKDQLDTYKPKGKESTKRFEEFKAQLAAQ
;
A
#
# COMPACT_ATOMS: atom_id res chain seq x y z
N MET A 1 -58.11 36.13 -35.42
CA MET A 1 -58.76 35.67 -34.16
C MET A 1 -58.43 34.19 -34.00
N PHE A 2 -58.13 33.75 -32.77
CA PHE A 2 -57.51 32.48 -32.35
C PHE A 2 -55.99 32.53 -32.09
N SER A 3 -55.70 33.04 -30.89
CA SER A 3 -54.47 32.82 -30.12
C SER A 3 -54.37 31.35 -29.69
N ARG A 4 -53.16 30.80 -29.64
CA ARG A 4 -52.81 29.76 -28.65
C ARG A 4 -51.30 29.66 -28.42
N PHE A 5 -50.92 30.12 -27.23
CA PHE A 5 -49.67 29.87 -26.52
C PHE A 5 -49.30 28.38 -26.50
N GLY A 6 -48.03 28.05 -26.77
CA GLY A 6 -47.44 26.74 -26.55
C GLY A 6 -46.06 26.91 -25.90
N ARG A 7 -45.97 26.57 -24.62
CA ARG A 7 -44.86 26.83 -23.70
C ARG A 7 -43.60 26.07 -24.12
N VAL A 8 -42.45 26.74 -24.09
CA VAL A 8 -41.12 26.12 -24.09
C VAL A 8 -40.98 25.33 -22.79
N ALA A 9 -40.98 24.00 -22.86
CA ALA A 9 -40.65 23.15 -21.74
C ALA A 9 -39.12 22.91 -21.76
N ALA A 10 -38.40 23.61 -20.89
CA ALA A 10 -37.00 23.32 -20.61
C ALA A 10 -36.93 22.01 -19.82
N VAL A 11 -36.43 20.95 -20.45
CA VAL A 11 -36.10 19.68 -19.78
C VAL A 11 -34.71 19.86 -19.17
N SER A 12 -34.64 20.21 -17.89
CA SER A 12 -33.40 20.12 -17.12
C SER A 12 -33.13 18.65 -16.82
N LEU A 13 -32.23 18.02 -17.59
CA LEU A 13 -31.65 16.73 -17.21
C LEU A 13 -30.81 16.94 -15.94
N LEU A 14 -31.34 16.50 -14.81
CA LEU A 14 -30.57 16.35 -13.58
C LEU A 14 -29.66 15.13 -13.77
N ALA A 15 -28.41 15.38 -14.17
CA ALA A 15 -27.38 14.36 -14.16
C ALA A 15 -27.06 14.01 -12.70
N CYS A 16 -27.65 12.93 -12.19
CA CYS A 16 -27.18 12.28 -10.97
C CYS A 16 -25.76 11.76 -11.23
N SER A 17 -24.77 12.52 -10.81
CA SER A 17 -23.41 12.02 -10.63
C SER A 17 -23.46 10.84 -9.66
N LEU A 18 -23.27 9.62 -10.15
CA LEU A 18 -22.90 8.49 -9.31
C LEU A 18 -21.50 8.77 -8.78
N ALA A 19 -21.40 9.46 -7.64
CA ALA A 19 -20.20 9.42 -6.83
C ALA A 19 -20.10 7.98 -6.31
N GLY A 20 -19.19 7.19 -6.89
CA GLY A 20 -18.85 5.89 -6.34
C GLY A 20 -18.34 6.08 -4.92
N ASN A 21 -19.01 5.46 -3.94
CA ASN A 21 -18.48 5.37 -2.59
C ASN A 21 -17.21 4.51 -2.65
N ALA A 22 -16.04 5.13 -2.65
CA ALA A 22 -14.79 4.44 -2.38
C ALA A 22 -14.82 4.06 -0.88
N PHE A 23 -15.22 2.84 -0.57
CA PHE A 23 -14.97 2.29 0.75
C PHE A 23 -13.46 2.05 0.87
N ALA A 24 -12.86 2.57 1.93
CA ALA A 24 -11.49 2.25 2.30
C ALA A 24 -11.41 0.73 2.60
N GLU A 25 -10.60 0.00 1.85
CA GLU A 25 -10.35 -1.42 2.07
C GLU A 25 -9.33 -1.61 3.20
N GLU A 26 -9.50 -2.67 4.00
CA GLU A 26 -8.48 -3.08 4.97
C GLU A 26 -7.68 -4.27 4.41
N HIS A 27 -6.38 -4.07 4.25
CA HIS A 27 -5.42 -5.10 3.88
C HIS A 27 -4.78 -5.68 5.14
N VAL A 28 -4.91 -6.99 5.37
CA VAL A 28 -4.28 -7.67 6.51
C VAL A 28 -2.95 -8.29 6.08
N VAL A 29 -1.89 -7.98 6.82
CA VAL A 29 -0.53 -8.47 6.59
C VAL A 29 -0.03 -9.20 7.82
N GLU A 30 0.21 -10.51 7.71
CA GLU A 30 0.73 -11.34 8.79
C GLU A 30 2.24 -11.21 8.92
N MET A 31 2.73 -11.09 10.15
CA MET A 31 4.16 -11.17 10.48
C MET A 31 4.51 -12.60 10.90
N LEU A 32 5.38 -13.26 10.14
CA LEU A 32 5.65 -14.71 10.26
C LEU A 32 7.14 -15.03 10.38
N ASN A 33 7.49 -16.04 11.20
CA ASN A 33 8.83 -16.63 11.18
C ASN A 33 9.03 -17.52 9.95
N THR A 34 7.96 -18.17 9.48
CA THR A 34 7.92 -19.05 8.31
C THR A 34 6.50 -19.17 7.78
N ASP A 35 6.36 -19.29 6.46
CA ASP A 35 5.10 -19.62 5.77
C ASP A 35 4.81 -21.14 5.75
N GLY A 36 5.84 -21.95 5.96
CA GLY A 36 5.75 -23.41 5.87
C GLY A 36 6.05 -23.95 4.46
N GLU A 37 6.32 -23.06 3.51
CA GLU A 37 6.65 -23.32 2.11
C GLU A 37 8.11 -22.99 1.79
N GLY A 38 8.88 -22.59 2.81
CA GLY A 38 10.33 -22.42 2.76
C GLY A 38 10.79 -20.97 2.89
N LYS A 39 9.87 -19.99 2.83
CA LYS A 39 10.18 -18.59 3.11
C LYS A 39 10.16 -18.36 4.62
N ARG A 40 11.13 -17.58 5.09
CA ARG A 40 11.32 -17.30 6.52
C ARG A 40 11.37 -15.80 6.76
N MET A 41 10.98 -15.37 7.95
CA MET A 41 10.98 -13.96 8.37
C MET A 41 10.33 -13.07 7.31
N LEU A 42 9.01 -13.16 7.19
CA LEU A 42 8.27 -12.55 6.11
C LEU A 42 7.02 -11.84 6.61
N PHE A 43 6.62 -10.86 5.82
CA PHE A 43 5.25 -10.37 5.81
C PHE A 43 4.44 -11.22 4.83
N GLN A 44 3.15 -11.44 5.09
CA GLN A 44 2.26 -12.17 4.18
C GLN A 44 0.88 -11.51 4.10
N PRO A 45 0.48 -10.99 2.92
CA PRO A 45 1.31 -10.78 1.74
C PRO A 45 2.44 -9.77 2.00
N ASP A 46 3.52 -9.82 1.22
CA ASP A 46 4.62 -8.85 1.26
C ASP A 46 4.63 -7.87 0.09
N PHE A 47 3.74 -8.07 -0.88
CA PHE A 47 3.46 -7.10 -1.94
C PHE A 47 1.96 -6.80 -1.94
N ILE A 48 1.60 -5.54 -1.75
CA ILE A 48 0.21 -5.11 -1.58
C ILE A 48 -0.07 -4.00 -2.59
N LYS A 49 -1.15 -4.16 -3.38
CA LYS A 49 -1.74 -3.03 -4.12
C LYS A 49 -2.85 -2.44 -3.26
N ALA A 50 -2.83 -1.14 -3.06
CA ALA A 50 -3.82 -0.44 -2.26
C ALA A 50 -4.32 0.83 -2.97
N ASN A 51 -5.43 1.36 -2.51
CA ASN A 51 -5.92 2.67 -2.89
C ASN A 51 -5.62 3.70 -1.80
N VAL A 52 -5.62 4.98 -2.17
CA VAL A 52 -5.58 6.06 -1.19
C VAL A 52 -6.84 5.99 -0.33
N GLY A 53 -6.66 6.01 0.98
CA GLY A 53 -7.72 5.85 1.98
C GLY A 53 -7.76 4.45 2.60
N ASP A 54 -7.22 3.42 1.92
CA ASP A 54 -7.14 2.07 2.47
C ASP A 54 -6.29 2.01 3.74
N THR A 55 -6.49 0.96 4.53
CA THR A 55 -5.65 0.64 5.68
C THR A 55 -4.85 -0.62 5.46
N VAL A 56 -3.66 -0.69 6.03
CA VAL A 56 -2.85 -1.92 6.08
C VAL A 56 -2.58 -2.27 7.54
N LYS A 57 -3.13 -3.38 8.00
CA LYS A 57 -2.99 -3.90 9.36
C LYS A 57 -1.92 -4.98 9.40
N PHE A 58 -0.82 -4.72 10.09
CA PHE A 58 0.22 -5.69 10.38
C PHE A 58 -0.15 -6.47 11.64
N VAL A 59 -0.48 -7.75 11.49
CA VAL A 59 -0.89 -8.65 12.59
C VAL A 59 0.27 -9.54 13.04
N LEU A 60 0.41 -9.75 14.34
CA LEU A 60 1.47 -10.56 14.91
C LEU A 60 1.07 -12.04 14.93
N ALA A 61 1.12 -12.69 13.76
CA ALA A 61 0.80 -14.11 13.63
C ALA A 61 1.84 -15.01 14.31
N GLN A 62 3.12 -14.64 14.27
CA GLN A 62 4.21 -15.30 14.98
C GLN A 62 5.14 -14.27 15.62
N MET A 63 5.81 -14.62 16.72
CA MET A 63 6.75 -13.73 17.41
C MET A 63 8.21 -14.16 17.18
N PRO A 64 9.19 -13.24 17.21
CA PRO A 64 9.03 -11.80 17.49
C PRO A 64 9.15 -10.91 16.24
N HIS A 65 8.20 -9.98 16.03
CA HIS A 65 8.22 -9.11 14.84
C HIS A 65 7.73 -7.69 15.14
N ASN A 66 8.09 -6.75 14.27
CA ASN A 66 7.52 -5.41 14.20
C ASN A 66 7.36 -4.99 12.73
N ALA A 67 6.59 -3.94 12.49
CA ALA A 67 6.59 -3.22 11.23
C ALA A 67 7.09 -1.79 11.46
N GLU A 68 7.96 -1.29 10.59
CA GLU A 68 8.39 0.11 10.56
C GLU A 68 8.65 0.56 9.12
N SER A 69 8.51 1.86 8.86
CA SER A 69 8.79 2.45 7.56
C SER A 69 10.26 2.25 7.15
N ILE A 70 10.48 2.16 5.84
CA ILE A 70 11.77 2.40 5.19
C ILE A 70 11.75 3.87 4.71
N PRO A 71 12.38 4.83 5.40
CA PRO A 71 12.27 6.25 5.04
C PRO A 71 12.77 6.58 3.64
N GLU A 72 13.73 5.81 3.14
CA GLU A 72 14.31 5.98 1.79
C GLU A 72 13.39 5.48 0.66
N LEU A 73 12.31 4.76 0.99
CA LEU A 73 11.29 4.28 0.07
C LEU A 73 9.91 4.60 0.68
N TRP A 74 9.57 5.88 0.71
CA TRP A 74 8.36 6.37 1.37
C TRP A 74 7.87 7.66 0.67
N PRO A 75 6.54 7.84 0.46
CA PRO A 75 6.05 9.01 -0.25
C PRO A 75 6.30 10.31 0.52
N GLU A 76 6.62 11.37 -0.21
CA GLU A 76 6.98 12.66 0.38
C GLU A 76 5.83 13.26 1.21
N GLY A 77 6.17 13.72 2.41
CA GLY A 77 5.24 14.34 3.33
C GLY A 77 4.16 13.40 3.87
N VAL A 78 4.36 12.08 3.81
CA VAL A 78 3.60 11.11 4.62
C VAL A 78 4.41 10.81 5.89
N PRO A 79 3.83 10.88 7.09
CA PRO A 79 4.55 10.52 8.32
C PRO A 79 5.11 9.10 8.26
N THR A 80 6.35 8.92 8.72
CA THR A 80 6.90 7.58 8.91
C THR A 80 6.46 7.03 10.27
N PHE A 81 6.55 5.72 10.43
CA PHE A 81 6.21 5.06 11.69
C PHE A 81 7.26 4.04 12.09
N LYS A 82 7.29 3.74 13.38
CA LYS A 82 8.07 2.65 13.97
C LYS A 82 7.21 1.90 14.96
N GLY A 83 6.64 0.78 14.52
CA GLY A 83 5.90 -0.13 15.38
C GLY A 83 6.83 -0.76 16.42
N LYS A 84 6.30 -0.97 17.62
CA LYS A 84 7.01 -1.67 18.69
C LYS A 84 7.10 -3.15 18.38
N LEU A 85 8.07 -3.81 19.01
CA LEU A 85 8.23 -5.26 18.90
C LEU A 85 7.02 -5.96 19.54
N ASN A 86 6.47 -6.96 18.84
CA ASN A 86 5.32 -7.77 19.24
C ASN A 86 4.01 -6.97 19.42
N GLU A 87 3.89 -5.81 18.76
CA GLU A 87 2.63 -5.07 18.69
C GLU A 87 2.10 -5.06 17.26
N GLU A 88 0.78 -5.18 17.13
CA GLU A 88 0.09 -4.94 15.86
C GLU A 88 0.04 -3.43 15.58
N ILE A 89 0.01 -3.08 14.30
CA ILE A 89 -0.13 -1.69 13.88
C ILE A 89 -0.94 -1.60 12.60
N THR A 90 -1.82 -0.62 12.53
CA THR A 90 -2.56 -0.27 11.32
C THR A 90 -2.04 1.07 10.81
N ILE A 91 -1.74 1.15 9.52
CA ILE A 91 -1.43 2.40 8.84
C ILE A 91 -2.52 2.71 7.83
N THR A 92 -2.71 4.00 7.54
CA THR A 92 -3.58 4.46 6.45
C THR A 92 -2.72 4.87 5.26
N ILE A 93 -3.15 4.51 4.06
CA ILE A 93 -2.52 4.89 2.80
C ILE A 93 -2.99 6.31 2.45
N GLU A 94 -2.23 7.30 2.90
CA GLU A 94 -2.63 8.72 2.77
C GLU A 94 -2.43 9.31 1.37
N LYS A 95 -1.49 8.78 0.58
CA LYS A 95 -1.10 9.34 -0.72
C LYS A 95 -0.77 8.24 -1.72
N PRO A 96 -0.85 8.53 -3.04
CA PRO A 96 -0.27 7.66 -4.05
C PRO A 96 1.24 7.52 -3.84
N GLY A 97 1.79 6.34 -4.07
CA GLY A 97 3.21 6.09 -3.88
C GLY A 97 3.57 4.66 -3.53
N ILE A 98 4.88 4.42 -3.46
CA ILE A 98 5.49 3.18 -3.00
C ILE A 98 5.89 3.36 -1.55
N TYR A 99 5.42 2.45 -0.69
CA TYR A 99 5.72 2.40 0.73
C TYR A 99 6.54 1.16 1.03
N GLY A 100 7.78 1.36 1.45
CA GLY A 100 8.65 0.32 1.97
C GLY A 100 8.41 0.08 3.46
N ILE A 101 8.25 -1.18 3.84
CA ILE A 101 8.08 -1.62 5.22
C ILE A 101 9.19 -2.62 5.54
N LYS A 102 9.72 -2.59 6.76
CA LYS A 102 10.64 -3.59 7.27
C LYS A 102 10.28 -4.01 8.69
N CYS A 103 10.65 -5.23 9.04
CA CYS A 103 10.84 -5.63 10.43
C CYS A 103 12.30 -5.40 10.81
N MET A 104 12.57 -4.53 11.79
CA MET A 104 13.95 -4.09 12.06
C MET A 104 14.88 -5.23 12.52
N PRO A 105 14.49 -6.12 13.45
CA PRO A 105 15.35 -7.24 13.86
C PRO A 105 15.66 -8.23 12.72
N HIS A 106 14.78 -8.35 11.72
CA HIS A 106 14.88 -9.33 10.65
C HIS A 106 15.09 -8.69 9.27
N TYR A 107 15.41 -7.40 9.23
CA TYR A 107 15.48 -6.63 8.00
C TYR A 107 16.47 -7.26 7.02
N THR A 108 17.69 -7.58 7.45
CA THR A 108 18.75 -8.19 6.61
C THR A 108 18.48 -9.65 6.24
N MET A 109 17.52 -10.29 6.91
CA MET A 109 17.01 -11.63 6.62
C MET A 109 15.86 -11.61 5.60
N GLY A 110 15.53 -10.44 5.05
CA GLY A 110 14.52 -10.27 4.02
C GLY A 110 13.13 -9.93 4.51
N MET A 111 12.94 -9.62 5.79
CA MET A 111 11.61 -9.26 6.29
C MET A 111 11.24 -7.83 5.90
N ILE A 112 10.84 -7.67 4.64
CA ILE A 112 10.41 -6.44 4.00
C ILE A 112 9.08 -6.66 3.29
N ALA A 113 8.30 -5.59 3.14
CA ALA A 113 7.11 -5.55 2.31
C ALA A 113 7.07 -4.25 1.48
N MET A 114 6.31 -4.28 0.38
CA MET A 114 6.07 -3.15 -0.50
C MET A 114 4.56 -2.96 -0.67
N ILE A 115 4.07 -1.77 -0.31
CA ILE A 115 2.70 -1.36 -0.63
C ILE A 115 2.77 -0.34 -1.76
N VAL A 116 1.95 -0.52 -2.78
CA VAL A 116 1.89 0.35 -3.96
C VAL A 116 0.49 0.94 -4.05
N ALA A 117 0.42 2.27 -3.97
CA ALA A 117 -0.82 3.02 -4.04
C ALA A 117 -0.91 3.82 -5.34
N GLY A 118 -1.90 3.48 -6.16
CA GLY A 118 -2.11 4.04 -7.50
C GLY A 118 -1.21 3.45 -8.59
N ASP A 119 -1.55 3.72 -9.85
CA ASP A 119 -0.90 3.12 -11.03
C ASP A 119 0.45 3.78 -11.39
N GLU A 120 0.56 5.08 -11.12
CA GLU A 120 1.79 5.85 -11.34
C GLU A 120 2.32 6.46 -10.04
N PRO A 121 3.02 5.67 -9.22
CA PRO A 121 3.64 6.19 -8.00
C PRO A 121 4.60 7.37 -8.28
N PRO A 122 4.47 8.51 -7.58
CA PRO A 122 5.33 9.68 -7.81
C PRO A 122 6.78 9.47 -7.36
N ASN A 123 7.04 8.51 -6.47
CA ASN A 123 8.36 8.22 -5.90
C ASN A 123 9.04 6.98 -6.53
N LYS A 124 8.82 6.72 -7.82
CA LYS A 124 9.48 5.61 -8.55
C LYS A 124 11.01 5.74 -8.56
N ASP A 125 11.54 6.96 -8.54
CA ASP A 125 12.98 7.23 -8.45
C ASP A 125 13.61 6.67 -7.16
N GLN A 126 12.86 6.69 -6.05
CA GLN A 126 13.29 6.06 -4.79
C GLN A 126 13.45 4.55 -4.96
N LEU A 127 12.59 3.89 -5.77
CA LEU A 127 12.67 2.45 -6.03
C LEU A 127 13.96 2.05 -6.77
N ASP A 128 14.49 2.92 -7.62
CA ASP A 128 15.70 2.66 -8.39
C ASP A 128 16.98 2.98 -7.63
N THR A 129 16.90 3.92 -6.70
CA THR A 129 18.05 4.36 -5.91
C THR A 129 18.19 3.61 -4.59
N TYR A 130 17.08 3.14 -4.02
CA TYR A 130 17.08 2.39 -2.78
C TYR A 130 17.78 1.04 -2.92
N LYS A 131 18.65 0.74 -1.97
CA LYS A 131 19.41 -0.50 -1.90
C LYS A 131 19.21 -1.14 -0.52
N PRO A 132 18.43 -2.22 -0.42
CA PRO A 132 18.25 -2.91 0.85
C PRO A 132 19.59 -3.42 1.39
N LYS A 133 19.71 -3.49 2.72
CA LYS A 133 20.85 -4.13 3.38
C LYS A 133 20.55 -5.61 3.57
N GLY A 134 21.56 -6.45 3.30
CA GLY A 134 21.46 -7.90 3.46
C GLY A 134 21.05 -8.59 2.17
N LYS A 135 21.70 -9.72 1.88
CA LYS A 135 21.54 -10.45 0.62
C LYS A 135 20.09 -10.87 0.35
N GLU A 136 19.39 -11.34 1.39
CA GLU A 136 18.02 -11.83 1.26
C GLU A 136 17.02 -10.69 1.03
N SER A 137 17.23 -9.54 1.68
CA SER A 137 16.40 -8.34 1.48
C SER A 137 16.60 -7.73 0.11
N THR A 138 17.83 -7.70 -0.38
CA THR A 138 18.11 -7.31 -1.78
C THR A 138 17.38 -8.24 -2.73
N LYS A 139 17.46 -9.56 -2.54
CA LYS A 139 16.76 -10.54 -3.38
C LYS A 139 15.24 -10.30 -3.43
N ARG A 140 14.58 -10.18 -2.29
CA ARG A 140 13.12 -9.94 -2.22
C ARG A 140 12.71 -8.59 -2.79
N PHE A 141 13.54 -7.57 -2.61
CA PHE A 141 13.28 -6.27 -3.21
C PHE A 141 13.31 -6.32 -4.75
N GLU A 142 14.26 -7.05 -5.34
CA GLU A 142 14.26 -7.28 -6.79
C GLU A 142 13.02 -8.05 -7.26
N GLU A 143 12.53 -9.03 -6.47
CA GLU A 143 11.27 -9.71 -6.73
C GLU A 143 10.08 -8.73 -6.71
N PHE A 144 10.04 -7.77 -5.78
CA PHE A 144 9.02 -6.73 -5.75
C PHE A 144 9.11 -5.78 -6.95
N LYS A 145 10.33 -5.39 -7.37
CA LYS A 145 10.53 -4.59 -8.58
C LYS A 145 9.99 -5.31 -9.81
N ALA A 146 10.25 -6.62 -9.93
CA ALA A 146 9.73 -7.45 -11.01
C ALA A 146 8.19 -7.56 -10.95
N GLN A 147 7.61 -7.74 -9.77
CA GLN A 147 6.16 -7.78 -9.59
C GLN A 147 5.49 -6.46 -9.95
N LEU A 148 6.10 -5.32 -9.61
CA LEU A 148 5.59 -3.99 -9.99
C LEU A 148 5.68 -3.76 -11.51
N ALA A 149 6.76 -4.19 -12.16
CA ALA A 149 6.94 -4.05 -13.60
C ALA A 149 6.02 -4.94 -14.44
N ALA A 150 5.45 -5.99 -13.85
CA ALA A 150 4.53 -6.92 -14.51
C ALA A 150 3.06 -6.47 -14.46
N GLN A 151 2.77 -5.29 -13.91
CA GLN A 151 1.41 -4.76 -13.74
C GLN A 151 0.95 -3.92 -14.92
#